data_AF-X1MCS8-F1
#
_entry.id   AF-X1MCS8-F1
#
_cell.length_a   1.000
_cell.length_b   1.000
_cell.length_c   1.000
_cell.angle_alpha   90.00
_cell.angle_beta   90.00
_cell.angle_gamma   90.00
#
_symmetry.space_group_name_H-M   'P 1'
#
loop_
_entity.id
_entity.type
_entity.pdbx_description
1 polymer ?
#
loop_
_entity_poly.entity_id
_entity_poly.type
_entity_poly.pdbx_seq_one_letter_code
_entity_poly.pdbx_strand_id
1 'polypeptide(L)' 'MNSFGGLEEIVKTDYPLAKRTWYGLGGPADYFIRPKTVEQLKEVVRRCGENNIRIYVMGFGS' A
#
# COMPACT_ATOMS: atom_id res chain seq x y z
N MET A 1 -8.14 13.92 6.81
CA MET A 1 -6.90 13.35 7.37
C MET A 1 -6.14 12.68 6.25
N ASN A 2 -4.97 13.18 5.88
CA ASN A 2 -4.11 12.50 4.90
C ASN A 2 -3.15 11.58 5.66
N SER A 3 -3.55 10.33 5.90
CA SER A 3 -2.77 9.35 6.66
C SER A 3 -1.37 9.09 6.07
N PHE A 4 -1.13 9.49 4.81
CA PHE A 4 0.13 9.30 4.10
C PHE A 4 0.72 10.60 3.51
N GLY A 5 0.49 11.76 4.14
CA GLY A 5 1.10 13.03 3.71
C GLY A 5 2.63 12.99 3.57
N GLY A 6 3.16 13.43 2.44
CA GLY A 6 4.60 13.35 2.09
C GLY A 6 5.04 12.01 1.48
N LEU A 7 4.11 11.08 1.24
CA LEU A 7 4.35 9.79 0.58
C LEU A 7 3.44 9.59 -0.66
N GLU A 8 2.90 10.67 -1.22
CA GLU A 8 1.90 10.65 -2.29
C GLU A 8 2.40 9.94 -3.55
N GLU A 9 3.71 10.02 -3.84
CA GLU A 9 4.30 9.36 -5.02
C GLU A 9 4.27 7.83 -4.96
N ILE A 10 4.18 7.27 -3.76
CA ILE A 10 4.22 5.81 -3.54
C ILE A 10 2.87 5.24 -3.12
N VAL A 11 1.89 6.07 -2.77
CA VAL A 11 0.56 5.66 -2.31
C VAL A 11 -0.47 5.84 -3.41
N LYS A 12 -1.25 4.79 -3.67
CA LYS A 12 -2.43 4.83 -4.52
C LYS A 12 -3.64 4.41 -3.71
N THR A 13 -4.72 5.17 -3.79
CA THR A 13 -6.00 4.80 -3.18
C THR A 13 -6.90 4.08 -4.16
N ASP A 14 -7.83 3.27 -3.66
CA ASP A 14 -8.81 2.53 -4.47
C ASP A 14 -8.15 1.74 -5.63
N TYR A 15 -7.05 1.07 -5.31
CA TYR A 15 -6.21 0.44 -6.33
C TYR A 15 -6.70 -0.98 -6.63
N PRO A 16 -7.09 -1.30 -7.88
CA PRO A 16 -7.60 -2.63 -8.21
C PRO A 16 -6.47 -3.68 -8.21
N LEU A 17 -6.51 -4.59 -7.24
CA LEU A 17 -5.47 -5.62 -7.06
C LEU A 17 -5.40 -6.60 -8.23
N ALA A 18 -6.48 -6.77 -9.00
CA ALA A 18 -6.47 -7.51 -10.27
C ALA A 18 -5.34 -7.08 -11.23
N LYS A 19 -4.85 -5.82 -11.16
CA LYS A 19 -3.72 -5.33 -11.98
C LYS A 19 -2.34 -5.82 -11.50
N ARG A 20 -2.28 -6.50 -10.34
CA ARG A 20 -1.05 -6.92 -9.66
C ARG A 20 -1.04 -8.40 -9.29
N THR A 21 -2.05 -9.16 -9.69
CA THR A 21 -2.10 -10.60 -9.52
C THR A 21 -2.02 -11.27 -10.90
N TRP A 22 -1.28 -12.37 -11.00
CA TRP A 22 -1.13 -13.13 -12.25
C TRP A 22 -2.48 -13.62 -12.76
N TYR A 23 -3.34 -14.09 -11.83
CA TYR A 23 -4.66 -14.59 -12.17
C TYR A 23 -5.66 -13.49 -12.57
N GLY A 24 -5.30 -12.21 -12.39
CA GLY A 24 -6.15 -11.08 -12.78
C GLY A 24 -7.37 -10.87 -11.88
N LEU A 25 -7.35 -11.42 -10.65
CA LEU A 25 -8.41 -11.26 -9.66
C LEU A 25 -7.95 -10.43 -8.47
N GLY A 26 -8.89 -9.69 -7.87
CA GLY A 26 -8.66 -8.90 -6.67
C GLY A 26 -9.41 -7.57 -6.72
N GLY A 27 -10.17 -7.30 -5.66
CA GLY A 27 -10.91 -6.06 -5.49
C GLY A 27 -10.02 -4.82 -5.27
N PRO A 28 -10.64 -3.66 -5.05
CA PRO A 28 -9.91 -2.45 -4.70
C PRO A 28 -9.27 -2.58 -3.32
N ALA A 29 -8.00 -2.17 -3.22
CA ALA A 29 -7.35 -1.91 -1.95
C ALA A 29 -7.51 -0.43 -1.59
N ASP A 30 -7.90 -0.16 -0.33
CA ASP A 30 -8.02 1.22 0.17
C ASP A 30 -6.72 2.00 -0.02
N TYR A 31 -5.59 1.35 0.24
CA TYR A 31 -4.24 1.86 0.00
C TYR A 31 -3.34 0.77 -0.61
N PHE A 32 -2.76 1.09 -1.75
CA PHE A 32 -1.71 0.30 -2.39
C PHE A 32 -0.42 1.12 -2.40
N ILE A 33 0.57 0.65 -1.65
CA ILE A 33 1.79 1.41 -1.37
C ILE A 33 2.99 0.64 -1.93
N ARG A 34 3.88 1.34 -2.65
CA ARG A 34 5.12 0.77 -3.20
C ARG A 34 6.34 1.56 -2.72
N PRO A 35 6.82 1.29 -1.49
CA PRO A 35 8.04 1.92 -0.98
C PRO A 35 9.23 1.59 -1.88
N LYS A 36 10.06 2.58 -2.16
CA LYS A 36 11.30 2.44 -2.94
C LYS A 36 12.53 2.33 -2.03
N THR A 37 12.40 2.74 -0.77
CA THR A 37 13.48 2.69 0.24
C THR A 37 12.98 2.11 1.56
N VAL A 38 13.92 1.70 2.42
CA VAL A 38 13.62 1.16 3.75
C VAL A 38 13.02 2.24 4.65
N GLU A 39 13.44 3.49 4.49
CA GLU A 39 12.94 4.65 5.25
C GLU A 39 11.47 4.89 4.94
N GLN A 40 11.08 4.82 3.67
CA GLN A 40 9.68 4.91 3.26
C GLN A 40 8.84 3.78 3.85
N LEU A 41 9.36 2.55 3.83
CA LEU A 41 8.65 1.39 4.42
C LEU A 41 8.45 1.58 5.93
N LYS A 42 9.50 1.98 6.67
CA LYS A 42 9.40 2.25 8.11
C LYS A 42 8.33 3.28 8.43
N GLU A 43 8.29 4.36 7.66
CA GLU A 43 7.32 5.43 7.85
C GLU A 43 5.88 4.97 7.56
N VAL A 44 5.68 4.19 6.50
CA VAL A 44 4.36 3.60 6.18
C VAL A 44 3.88 2.69 7.31
N VAL A 45 4.73 1.77 7.79
CA VAL A 45 4.36 0.85 8.87
C VAL A 45 4.03 1.61 10.16
N ARG A 46 4.82 2.63 10.51
CA ARG A 46 4.57 3.49 11.67
C ARG A 46 3.18 4.14 11.59
N ARG A 47 2.86 4.78 10.47
CA ARG A 47 1.57 5.48 10.28
C ARG A 47 0.39 4.52 10.24
N CYS A 48 0.55 3.35 9.63
CA CYS A 48 -0.48 2.30 9.67
C CYS A 48 -0.76 1.86 11.12
N GLY A 49 0.28 1.69 11.94
CA GLY A 49 0.13 1.39 13.37
C GLY A 49 -0.63 2.49 14.12
N GLU A 50 -0.26 3.76 13.93
CA GLU A 50 -0.91 4.91 14.59
C GLU A 50 -2.38 5.08 14.21
N ASN A 51 -2.73 4.74 12.97
CA ASN A 51 -4.09 4.87 12.45
C ASN A 51 -4.88 3.54 12.51
N ASN A 52 -4.34 2.50 13.12
CA ASN A 52 -4.92 1.15 13.17
C ASN A 52 -5.30 0.58 11.79
N ILE A 53 -4.51 0.88 10.77
CA ILE A 53 -4.69 0.36 9.40
C ILE A 53 -4.00 -1.01 9.30
N ARG A 54 -4.76 -2.03 8.89
CA ARG A 54 -4.22 -3.38 8.66
C ARG A 54 -3.30 -3.40 7.45
N ILE A 55 -2.16 -4.09 7.58
CA ILE A 55 -1.15 -4.21 6.54
C ILE A 55 -1.14 -5.64 6.00
N TYR A 56 -1.11 -5.77 4.67
CA TYR A 56 -0.85 -7.02 3.98
C TYR A 56 0.35 -6.82 3.05
N VAL A 57 1.34 -7.73 3.13
CA VAL A 57 2.53 -7.68 2.28
C VAL A 57 2.30 -8.59 1.08
N MET A 58 2.48 -8.05 -0.12
CA MET A 58 2.37 -8.77 -1.38
C MET A 58 3.70 -8.70 -2.12
N GLY A 59 4.13 -9.84 -2.67
CA GLY A 59 5.25 -9.91 -3.62
C GLY A 59 4.81 -9.50 -5.02
N PHE A 60 5.12 -10.33 -6.02
CA PHE A 60 4.74 -10.08 -7.42
C PHE A 60 3.31 -10.50 -7.78
N GLY A 61 2.61 -11.19 -6.87
CA GLY A 61 1.27 -11.71 -7.13
C GLY A 61 1.22 -12.84 -8.15
N SER A 62 2.34 -13.55 -8.35
CA SER A 62 2.45 -14.79 -9.13
C SER A 62 1.81 -15.97 -8.43
#